data_AF-A0A2N6CN02-F1
#
_entry.id   AF-A0A2N6CN02-F1
#
_cell.length_a   1.000
_cell.length_b   1.000
_cell.length_c   1.000
_cell.angle_alpha   90.00
_cell.angle_beta   90.00
_cell.angle_gamma   90.00
#
_symmetry.space_group_name_H-M   'P 1'
#
loop_
_entity.id
_entity.type
_entity.pdbx_description
1 polymer ?
#
loop_
_entity_poly.entity_id
_entity_poly.type
_entity_poly.pdbx_seq_one_letter_code
_entity_poly.pdbx_strand_id
1 'polypeptide(L)'
;MLMMSMATSNAFAVEPLSTEELKEHCVVYEEEPEGADGIFCVRYIQGFIDGAVATDERVTYNVAAEYEGGETFKQRAVRTRLGTRIARYGSSYYAEFCLGEPVPLADVVRVVVTDLLEIDSFAGRELAREVVYQTLRSEYPCETGDE
;
A
#
# COMPACT_ATOMS: atom_id res chain seq x y z
N MET A 1 -43.81 12.34 15.34
CA MET A 1 -42.66 11.46 15.58
C MET A 1 -42.15 10.99 14.23
N LEU A 2 -41.03 11.54 13.75
CA LEU A 2 -40.40 11.14 12.50
C LEU A 2 -39.36 10.06 12.84
N MET A 3 -39.65 8.79 12.50
CA MET A 3 -38.67 7.70 12.62
C MET A 3 -37.75 7.75 11.41
N MET A 4 -36.51 8.17 11.62
CA MET A 4 -35.44 8.11 10.62
C MET A 4 -34.77 6.72 10.73
N SER A 5 -35.11 5.81 9.83
CA SER A 5 -34.47 4.49 9.74
C SER A 5 -33.06 4.63 9.18
N MET A 6 -32.03 4.40 10.00
CA MET A 6 -30.66 4.28 9.51
C MET A 6 -30.50 2.93 8.81
N ALA A 7 -30.45 2.93 7.47
CA ALA A 7 -29.96 1.77 6.73
C ALA A 7 -28.46 1.64 7.00
N THR A 8 -28.07 0.62 7.77
CA THR A 8 -26.67 0.26 7.96
C THR A 8 -26.21 -0.47 6.69
N SER A 9 -25.50 0.23 5.81
CA SER A 9 -24.76 -0.42 4.73
C SER A 9 -23.66 -1.28 5.36
N ASN A 10 -23.79 -2.60 5.32
CA ASN A 10 -22.67 -3.49 5.57
C ASN A 10 -21.67 -3.26 4.44
N ALA A 11 -20.67 -2.42 4.68
CA ALA A 11 -19.54 -2.27 3.79
C ALA A 11 -18.74 -3.57 3.85
N PHE A 12 -18.92 -4.44 2.86
CA PHE A 12 -18.03 -5.57 2.66
C PHE A 12 -16.65 -5.01 2.33
N ALA A 13 -15.67 -5.30 3.19
CA ALA A 13 -14.28 -5.05 2.85
C ALA A 13 -13.91 -5.95 1.68
N VAL A 14 -13.23 -5.41 0.68
CA VAL A 14 -12.66 -6.20 -0.43
C VAL A 14 -11.70 -7.22 0.18
N GLU A 15 -11.77 -8.46 -0.27
CA GLU A 15 -10.88 -9.53 0.17
C GLU A 15 -9.43 -9.14 -0.15
N PRO A 16 -8.50 -9.26 0.81
CA PRO A 16 -7.11 -8.90 0.57
C PRO A 16 -6.46 -9.94 -0.37
N LEU A 17 -5.74 -9.45 -1.38
CA LEU A 17 -5.00 -10.30 -2.31
C LEU A 17 -3.96 -11.14 -1.54
N SER A 18 -3.98 -12.45 -1.78
CA SER A 18 -2.99 -13.37 -1.22
C SER A 18 -1.67 -13.30 -1.97
N THR A 19 -0.59 -13.72 -1.32
CA THR A 19 0.73 -13.81 -1.95
C THR A 19 0.75 -14.83 -3.09
N GLU A 20 0.02 -15.93 -2.95
CA GLU A 20 -0.10 -16.97 -3.96
C GLU A 20 -0.75 -16.42 -5.24
N GLU A 21 -1.89 -15.73 -5.12
CA GLU A 21 -2.57 -15.10 -6.26
C GLU A 21 -1.68 -14.05 -6.95
N LEU A 22 -0.96 -13.21 -6.18
CA LEU A 22 -0.03 -12.26 -6.79
C LEU A 22 1.09 -12.99 -7.55
N LYS A 23 1.62 -14.07 -6.98
CA LYS A 23 2.69 -14.88 -7.60
C LYS A 23 2.24 -15.50 -8.92
N GLU A 24 1.01 -16.03 -8.98
CA GLU A 24 0.42 -16.58 -10.20
C GLU A 24 0.38 -15.56 -11.34
N HIS A 25 0.06 -14.30 -11.05
CA HIS A 25 0.08 -13.25 -12.06
C HIS A 25 1.50 -12.78 -12.42
N CYS A 26 2.40 -12.74 -11.44
CA CYS A 26 3.76 -12.22 -11.64
C CYS A 26 4.71 -13.20 -12.34
N VAL A 27 4.41 -14.50 -12.39
CA VAL A 27 5.30 -15.52 -12.98
C VAL A 27 5.61 -15.28 -14.46
N VAL A 28 4.71 -14.64 -15.20
CA VAL A 28 4.89 -14.34 -16.63
C VAL A 28 5.50 -12.96 -16.89
N TYR A 29 5.82 -12.19 -15.85
CA TYR A 29 6.18 -10.78 -15.99
C TYR A 29 7.37 -10.53 -16.93
N GLU A 30 8.40 -11.39 -16.89
CA GLU A 30 9.58 -11.25 -17.77
C GLU A 30 9.27 -11.55 -19.24
N GLU A 31 8.30 -12.42 -19.51
CA GLU A 31 7.96 -12.87 -20.86
C GLU A 31 6.89 -12.00 -21.50
N GLU A 32 5.88 -11.60 -20.72
CA GLU A 32 4.71 -10.86 -21.20
C GLU A 32 4.29 -9.74 -20.21
N PRO A 33 5.14 -8.71 -20.01
CA PRO A 33 4.86 -7.63 -19.04
C PRO A 33 3.63 -6.78 -19.42
N GLU A 34 3.27 -6.76 -20.71
CA GLU A 34 2.08 -6.08 -21.25
C GLU A 34 0.87 -7.01 -21.39
N GLY A 35 1.02 -8.30 -21.03
CA GLY A 35 -0.08 -9.26 -20.95
C GLY A 35 -0.99 -8.96 -19.75
N ALA A 36 -2.16 -9.60 -19.70
CA ALA A 36 -3.13 -9.34 -18.63
C ALA A 36 -2.53 -9.58 -17.22
N ASP A 37 -1.80 -10.68 -17.07
CA ASP A 37 -1.16 -11.07 -15.81
C ASP A 37 0.05 -10.18 -15.47
N GLY A 38 0.90 -9.87 -16.47
CA GLY A 38 2.00 -8.92 -16.32
C GLY A 38 1.52 -7.52 -15.90
N ILE A 39 0.44 -7.03 -16.54
CA ILE A 39 -0.20 -5.77 -16.16
C ILE A 39 -0.77 -5.85 -14.74
N PHE A 40 -1.42 -6.95 -14.37
CA PHE A 40 -1.95 -7.12 -13.02
C PHE A 40 -0.82 -7.01 -11.98
N CYS A 41 0.28 -7.74 -12.19
CA CYS A 41 1.46 -7.73 -11.34
C CYS A 41 2.01 -6.30 -11.17
N VAL A 42 2.28 -5.60 -12.28
CA VAL A 42 2.80 -4.22 -12.25
C VAL A 42 1.85 -3.29 -11.51
N ARG A 43 0.55 -3.35 -11.81
CA ARG A 43 -0.43 -2.42 -11.23
C ARG A 43 -0.66 -2.66 -9.75
N TYR A 44 -0.58 -3.90 -9.28
CA TYR A 44 -0.63 -4.18 -7.85
C TYR A 44 0.54 -3.54 -7.12
N ILE A 45 1.78 -3.78 -7.60
CA ILE A 45 3.00 -3.25 -6.98
C ILE A 45 3.03 -1.73 -7.04
N GLN A 46 2.69 -1.14 -8.19
CA GLN A 46 2.56 0.31 -8.33
C GLN A 46 1.52 0.87 -7.36
N GLY A 47 0.33 0.25 -7.28
CA GLY A 47 -0.72 0.69 -6.36
C GLY A 47 -0.32 0.58 -4.89
N PHE A 48 0.49 -0.40 -4.53
CA PHE A 48 1.08 -0.50 -3.20
C PHE A 48 2.02 0.67 -2.91
N ILE A 49 2.95 0.97 -3.84
CA ILE A 49 3.91 2.08 -3.70
C ILE A 49 3.17 3.42 -3.59
N ASP A 50 2.24 3.69 -4.52
CA ASP A 50 1.43 4.91 -4.53
C ASP A 50 0.61 5.04 -3.24
N GLY A 51 0.08 3.91 -2.75
CA GLY A 51 -0.66 3.84 -1.49
C GLY A 51 0.21 4.13 -0.26
N ALA A 52 1.43 3.59 -0.21
CA ALA A 52 2.39 3.84 0.85
C ALA A 52 2.76 5.33 0.89
N VAL A 53 3.13 5.93 -0.25
CA VAL A 53 3.45 7.36 -0.39
C VAL A 53 2.27 8.24 0.02
N ALA A 54 1.04 7.91 -0.38
CA ALA A 54 -0.14 8.68 -0.01
C ALA A 54 -0.46 8.65 1.49
N THR A 55 0.04 7.63 2.20
CA THR A 55 -0.11 7.50 3.66
C THR A 55 1.14 7.87 4.43
N ASP A 56 2.16 8.37 3.74
CA ASP A 56 3.36 8.90 4.37
C ASP A 56 3.00 9.98 5.40
N GLU A 57 3.71 9.97 6.52
CA GLU A 57 3.44 10.83 7.67
C GLU A 57 3.49 12.31 7.26
N ARG A 58 4.47 12.70 6.43
CA ARG A 58 4.66 14.08 5.97
C ARG A 58 3.54 14.49 5.03
N VAL A 59 3.12 13.61 4.11
CA VAL A 59 1.97 13.86 3.21
C VAL A 59 0.68 14.00 4.02
N THR A 60 0.48 13.14 5.01
CA THR A 60 -0.71 13.15 5.87
C THR A 60 -0.81 14.45 6.70
N TYR A 61 0.30 14.94 7.24
CA TYR A 61 0.33 16.20 7.99
C TYR A 61 0.23 17.44 7.09
N ASN A 62 0.88 17.45 5.92
CA ASN A 62 0.81 18.57 4.98
C ASN A 62 -0.60 18.78 4.44
N VAL A 63 -1.30 17.70 4.09
CA VAL A 63 -2.72 17.76 3.69
C VAL A 63 -3.58 18.32 4.84
N ALA A 64 -3.32 17.91 6.09
CA ALA A 64 -4.05 18.44 7.24
C ALA A 64 -3.80 19.95 7.47
N ALA A 65 -2.59 20.43 7.22
CA ALA A 65 -2.18 21.82 7.35
C ALA A 65 -2.74 22.72 6.23
N GLU A 66 -2.86 22.22 5.00
CA GLU A 66 -3.49 22.98 3.89
C GLU A 66 -4.98 23.29 4.13
N TYR A 67 -5.64 22.60 5.07
CA TYR A 67 -7.03 22.83 5.46
C TYR A 67 -7.19 23.69 6.72
N GLU A 68 -6.23 24.58 7.03
CA GLU A 68 -6.33 25.53 8.15
C GLU A 68 -7.45 26.57 7.94
N GLY A 69 -8.67 26.18 8.34
CA GLY A 69 -9.85 27.02 8.44
C GLY A 69 -11.02 26.28 9.07
N GLY A 70 -11.05 26.21 10.41
CA GLY A 70 -12.15 25.66 11.24
C GLY A 70 -12.48 24.16 11.04
N GLU A 71 -12.63 23.38 12.11
CA GLU A 71 -12.84 21.91 12.00
C GLU A 71 -14.11 21.54 11.18
N THR A 72 -13.94 21.19 9.91
CA THR A 72 -15.00 20.71 9.02
C THR A 72 -15.30 19.22 9.27
N PHE A 73 -16.46 18.74 8.82
CA PHE A 73 -16.81 17.31 8.86
C PHE A 73 -15.71 16.41 8.23
N LYS A 74 -14.98 16.92 7.25
CA LYS A 74 -13.84 16.23 6.63
C LYS A 74 -12.66 16.11 7.58
N GLN A 75 -12.31 17.14 8.35
CA GLN A 75 -11.26 17.06 9.38
C GLN A 75 -11.60 16.07 10.48
N ARG A 76 -12.86 16.00 10.92
CA ARG A 76 -13.28 14.96 11.89
C ARG A 76 -13.19 13.56 11.27
N ALA A 77 -13.55 13.40 10.00
CA ALA A 77 -13.45 12.12 9.30
C ALA A 77 -11.98 11.69 9.12
N VAL A 78 -11.08 12.60 8.78
CA VAL A 78 -9.63 12.37 8.71
C VAL A 78 -9.12 11.95 10.09
N ARG A 79 -9.35 12.74 11.15
CA ARG A 79 -8.92 12.41 12.51
C ARG A 79 -9.45 11.06 13.01
N THR A 80 -10.72 10.75 12.79
CA THR A 80 -11.32 9.50 13.29
C THR A 80 -10.98 8.29 12.42
N ARG A 81 -10.84 8.43 11.10
CA ARG A 81 -10.57 7.29 10.21
C ARG A 81 -9.07 7.05 10.04
N LEU A 82 -8.30 8.10 9.78
CA LEU A 82 -6.84 8.01 9.69
C LEU A 82 -6.23 7.88 11.08
N GLY A 83 -6.68 8.66 12.08
CA GLY A 83 -6.16 8.52 13.45
C GLY A 83 -6.37 7.13 14.07
N THR A 84 -7.47 6.44 13.77
CA THR A 84 -7.67 5.05 14.24
C THR A 84 -6.80 4.04 13.48
N ARG A 85 -6.51 4.30 12.20
CA ARG A 85 -5.56 3.47 11.42
C ARG A 85 -4.12 3.71 11.88
N ILE A 86 -3.72 4.96 12.08
CA ILE A 86 -2.43 5.37 12.63
C ILE A 86 -2.25 4.79 14.04
N ALA A 87 -3.28 4.80 14.89
CA ALA A 87 -3.19 4.18 16.22
C ALA A 87 -3.08 2.65 16.17
N ARG A 88 -3.60 2.00 15.11
CA ARG A 88 -3.56 0.54 14.94
C ARG A 88 -2.29 0.05 14.27
N TYR A 89 -1.78 0.78 13.30
CA TYR A 89 -0.69 0.35 12.42
C TYR A 89 0.57 1.24 12.54
N GLY A 90 0.51 2.38 13.22
CA GLY A 90 1.55 3.42 13.21
C GLY A 90 1.32 4.44 12.09
N SER A 91 1.89 5.65 12.22
CA SER A 91 1.89 6.69 11.18
C SER A 91 2.72 6.32 9.96
N SER A 92 3.53 5.27 10.09
CA SER A 92 4.63 4.92 9.20
C SER A 92 4.72 3.42 8.89
N TYR A 93 3.62 2.64 9.02
CA TYR A 93 3.69 1.16 8.87
C TYR A 93 4.39 0.69 7.60
N TYR A 94 4.34 1.50 6.53
CA TYR A 94 5.01 1.25 5.26
C TYR A 94 6.11 2.28 4.90
N ALA A 95 6.50 3.17 5.82
CA ALA A 95 7.44 4.26 5.53
C ALA A 95 8.92 3.89 5.80
N GLU A 96 9.23 2.61 5.98
CA GLU A 96 10.59 2.14 6.25
C GLU A 96 11.37 1.78 4.96
N PHE A 97 10.86 2.16 3.78
CA PHE A 97 11.55 2.02 2.49
C PHE A 97 11.57 3.35 1.73
N CYS A 98 12.67 3.61 1.02
CA CYS A 98 12.92 4.84 0.28
C CYS A 98 13.37 4.52 -1.16
N LEU A 99 12.50 4.80 -2.11
CA LEU A 99 12.82 4.76 -3.55
C LEU A 99 13.52 6.09 -3.90
N GLY A 100 14.83 6.21 -3.64
CA GLY A 100 15.61 7.46 -3.69
C GLY A 100 15.53 8.29 -4.99
N GLU A 101 16.62 8.39 -5.76
CA GLU A 101 16.56 8.97 -7.12
C GLU A 101 15.50 8.25 -7.96
N PRO A 102 14.88 8.89 -8.98
CA PRO A 102 13.78 8.28 -9.72
C PRO A 102 14.18 6.94 -10.34
N VAL A 103 13.82 5.85 -9.66
CA VAL A 103 14.01 4.47 -10.11
C VAL A 103 12.89 4.16 -11.10
N PRO A 104 13.19 3.63 -12.30
CA PRO A 104 12.16 3.15 -13.19
C PRO A 104 11.26 2.12 -12.49
N LEU A 105 9.94 2.30 -12.57
CA LEU A 105 8.97 1.38 -11.95
C LEU A 105 9.25 -0.09 -12.32
N ALA A 106 9.69 -0.34 -13.56
CA ALA A 106 10.05 -1.68 -14.02
C ALA A 106 11.20 -2.32 -13.22
N ASP A 107 12.17 -1.54 -12.75
CA ASP A 107 13.26 -2.07 -11.93
C ASP A 107 12.75 -2.49 -10.55
N VAL A 108 11.91 -1.64 -9.93
CA VAL A 108 11.28 -1.96 -8.63
C VAL A 108 10.37 -3.19 -8.76
N VAL A 109 9.57 -3.26 -9.83
CA VAL A 109 8.71 -4.42 -10.09
C VAL A 109 9.56 -5.69 -10.26
N ARG A 110 10.67 -5.65 -11.03
CA ARG A 110 11.56 -6.81 -11.19
C ARG A 110 12.10 -7.33 -9.87
N VAL A 111 12.52 -6.43 -8.98
CA VAL A 111 13.03 -6.80 -7.65
C VAL A 111 11.93 -7.52 -6.85
N VAL A 112 10.73 -6.95 -6.80
CA VAL A 112 9.58 -7.55 -6.10
C VAL A 112 9.18 -8.89 -6.70
N VAL A 113 9.13 -9.00 -8.04
CA VAL A 113 8.82 -10.25 -8.74
C VAL A 113 9.86 -11.31 -8.43
N THR A 114 11.15 -10.95 -8.42
CA THR A 114 12.24 -11.90 -8.13
C THR A 114 12.06 -12.52 -6.75
N ASP A 115 11.90 -11.70 -5.71
CA ASP A 115 11.70 -12.19 -4.32
C ASP A 115 10.41 -13.01 -4.19
N LEU A 116 9.32 -12.58 -4.84
CA LEU A 116 8.04 -13.30 -4.84
C LEU A 116 8.15 -14.69 -5.48
N LEU A 117 8.92 -14.83 -6.55
CA LEU A 117 9.11 -16.10 -7.26
C LEU A 117 9.98 -17.08 -6.46
N GLU A 118 10.84 -16.61 -5.56
CA GLU A 118 11.63 -17.43 -4.64
C GLU A 118 10.83 -18.00 -3.45
N ILE A 119 9.57 -17.57 -3.26
CA ILE A 119 8.73 -18.05 -2.14
C ILE A 119 8.21 -19.48 -2.40
N ASP A 120 8.75 -20.46 -1.69
CA ASP A 120 8.26 -21.85 -1.72
C ASP A 120 7.16 -22.15 -0.68
N SER A 121 7.02 -21.29 0.33
CA SER A 121 6.03 -21.43 1.39
C SER A 121 5.45 -20.09 1.80
N PHE A 122 4.12 -19.99 1.78
CA PHE A 122 3.38 -18.77 2.13
C PHE A 122 3.05 -18.63 3.62
N ALA A 123 3.51 -19.57 4.47
CA ALA A 123 3.28 -19.49 5.91
C ALA A 123 3.97 -18.26 6.51
N GLY A 124 3.19 -17.39 7.16
CA GLY A 124 3.66 -16.10 7.68
C GLY A 124 3.86 -15.02 6.60
N ARG A 125 3.40 -15.28 5.38
CA ARG A 125 3.47 -14.38 4.22
C ARG A 125 2.17 -14.51 3.41
N GLU A 126 1.03 -14.61 4.07
CA GLU A 126 -0.22 -14.99 3.42
C GLU A 126 -0.72 -13.89 2.47
N LEU A 127 -0.36 -12.64 2.71
CA LEU A 127 -0.92 -11.48 2.03
C LEU A 127 0.12 -10.78 1.18
N ALA A 128 -0.22 -10.51 -0.08
CA ALA A 128 0.69 -9.95 -1.07
C ALA A 128 1.33 -8.63 -0.61
N ARG A 129 0.55 -7.77 0.05
CA ARG A 129 1.03 -6.49 0.61
C ARG A 129 2.19 -6.65 1.60
N GLU A 130 2.23 -7.77 2.34
CA GLU A 130 3.25 -8.01 3.36
C GLU A 130 4.56 -8.41 2.68
N VAL A 131 4.50 -9.24 1.65
CA VAL A 131 5.67 -9.58 0.83
C VAL A 131 6.19 -8.34 0.12
N VAL A 132 5.35 -7.61 -0.62
CA VAL A 132 5.77 -6.39 -1.32
C VAL A 132 6.42 -5.40 -0.36
N TYR A 133 5.85 -5.21 0.84
CA TYR A 133 6.46 -4.35 1.84
C TYR A 133 7.84 -4.83 2.30
N GLN A 134 7.96 -6.11 2.67
CA GLN A 134 9.21 -6.65 3.18
C GLN A 134 10.31 -6.64 2.12
N THR A 135 9.98 -6.95 0.87
CA THR A 135 10.92 -6.84 -0.25
C THR A 135 11.39 -5.40 -0.41
N LEU A 136 10.47 -4.42 -0.46
CA LEU A 136 10.83 -3.01 -0.63
C LEU A 136 11.67 -2.50 0.54
N ARG A 137 11.34 -2.88 1.77
CA ARG A 137 12.12 -2.52 2.97
C ARG A 137 13.53 -3.11 2.95
N SER A 138 13.68 -4.36 2.50
CA SER A 138 14.97 -5.04 2.41
C SER A 138 15.87 -4.44 1.32
N GLU A 139 15.29 -4.21 0.15
CA GLU A 139 16.02 -3.83 -1.06
C GLU A 139 16.19 -2.32 -1.23
N TYR A 140 15.32 -1.53 -0.59
CA TYR A 140 15.33 -0.07 -0.62
C TYR A 140 15.22 0.55 0.79
N PRO A 141 16.14 0.23 1.72
CA PRO A 141 16.11 0.82 3.06
C PRO A 141 16.35 2.33 2.99
N CYS A 142 15.63 3.09 3.83
CA CYS A 142 15.91 4.52 4.00
C CYS A 142 17.27 4.75 4.68
N GLU A 143 18.08 5.68 4.17
CA GLU A 143 19.29 6.12 4.85
C GLU A 143 18.94 7.12 5.97
N THR A 144 19.79 7.21 6.99
CA THR A 144 19.62 8.18 8.09
C THR A 144 19.79 9.61 7.55
N GLY A 145 18.70 10.21 7.07
CA GLY A 145 18.67 11.51 6.40
C GLY A 145 17.45 11.73 5.50
N ASP A 146 16.77 10.66 5.11
CA ASP A 146 15.62 10.69 4.19
C ASP A 146 14.24 10.54 4.88
N GLU A 147 14.22 10.53 6.22
CA GLU A 147 13.01 10.53 7.08
C GLU A 147 12.46 11.95 7.34
#